data_AF-A0A9X9F498-F1
#
_entry.id   AF-A0A9X9F498-F1
#
_cell.length_a   1.000
_cell.length_b   1.000
_cell.length_c   1.000
_cell.angle_alpha   90.00
_cell.angle_beta   90.00
_cell.angle_gamma   90.00
#
_symmetry.space_group_name_H-M   'P 1'
#
loop_
_entity.id
_entity.type
_entity.pdbx_description
1 polymer ?
#
loop_
_entity_poly.entity_id
_entity_poly.type
_entity_poly.pdbx_seq_one_letter_code
_entity_poly.pdbx_strand_id
1 'polypeptide(L)'
;TALFPLLQVITNLIANISAPLIINRFPSYTLLYTLQWLKTVFLLLLMILFPVLSTNIIALLTFIFVISLCSGWSAPLLYGILPRLTPKEKLVKVNSIFSFSTQIVQAVAYSFTSIVVLLIGATSTLMINNILMIFGCIALHFSLRSIHTERIADSPSSKSTVLLEGWKLLFQNPSLRTVTYMDLIETFAGTIWIGAITMAYVTTILHKGEEWWGYINTSYYVGTLIGGLLAWKMSSYIQNNLIRSMSIGSLIFSILTFLY
;
A
#
# COMPACT_ATOMS: atom_id res chain seq x y z
N THR A 1 -21.29 3.80 -5.53
CA THR A 1 -20.10 4.35 -4.86
C THR A 1 -19.28 3.28 -4.14
N ALA A 2 -19.88 2.34 -3.38
CA ALA A 2 -19.15 1.28 -2.67
C ALA A 2 -18.44 0.20 -3.53
N LEU A 3 -18.81 0.06 -4.81
CA LEU A 3 -18.23 -0.95 -5.72
C LEU A 3 -16.73 -0.72 -5.98
N PHE A 4 -16.28 0.55 -6.03
CA PHE A 4 -14.89 0.88 -6.33
C PHE A 4 -13.93 0.52 -5.18
N PRO A 5 -14.19 0.91 -3.92
CA PRO A 5 -13.39 0.42 -2.79
C PRO A 5 -13.37 -1.10 -2.72
N LEU A 6 -14.51 -1.76 -2.91
CA LEU A 6 -14.62 -3.23 -2.86
C LEU A 6 -13.74 -3.91 -3.93
N LEU A 7 -13.78 -3.41 -5.17
CA LEU A 7 -12.90 -3.90 -6.24
C LEU A 7 -11.43 -3.73 -5.87
N GLN A 8 -11.07 -2.58 -5.29
CA GLN A 8 -9.70 -2.31 -4.87
C GLN A 8 -9.24 -3.27 -3.76
N VAL A 9 -10.11 -3.59 -2.80
CA VAL A 9 -9.84 -4.62 -1.77
C VAL A 9 -9.58 -5.98 -2.42
N ILE A 10 -10.50 -6.46 -3.27
CA ILE A 10 -10.36 -7.76 -3.96
C ILE A 10 -9.07 -7.80 -4.77
N THR A 11 -8.74 -6.71 -5.46
CA THR A 11 -7.55 -6.64 -6.29
C THR A 11 -6.27 -6.67 -5.46
N ASN A 12 -6.22 -5.94 -4.34
CA ASN A 12 -5.08 -5.96 -3.43
C ASN A 12 -4.86 -7.36 -2.84
N LEU A 13 -5.94 -8.10 -2.55
CA LEU A 13 -5.86 -9.48 -2.07
C LEU A 13 -5.25 -10.40 -3.14
N ILE A 14 -5.77 -10.34 -4.36
CA ILE A 14 -5.22 -11.10 -5.49
C ILE A 14 -3.75 -10.75 -5.71
N ALA A 15 -3.40 -9.47 -5.65
CA ALA A 15 -2.05 -9.00 -5.82
C ALA A 15 -1.10 -9.51 -4.72
N ASN A 16 -1.51 -9.47 -3.46
CA ASN A 16 -0.70 -9.94 -2.33
C ASN A 16 -0.46 -11.45 -2.37
N ILE A 17 -1.48 -12.24 -2.73
CA ILE A 17 -1.35 -13.71 -2.86
C ILE A 17 -0.44 -14.08 -4.03
N SER A 18 -0.54 -13.35 -5.15
CA SER A 18 0.25 -13.62 -6.36
C SER A 18 1.65 -13.00 -6.36
N ALA A 19 1.90 -11.98 -5.53
CA ALA A 19 3.19 -11.27 -5.47
C ALA A 19 4.40 -12.19 -5.29
N PRO A 20 4.40 -13.20 -4.39
CA PRO A 20 5.54 -14.10 -4.23
C PRO A 20 5.90 -14.84 -5.53
N LEU A 21 4.91 -15.24 -6.34
CA LEU A 21 5.13 -15.95 -7.60
C LEU A 21 5.79 -15.03 -8.64
N ILE A 22 5.33 -13.79 -8.74
CA ILE A 22 5.79 -12.83 -9.75
C ILE A 22 7.18 -12.31 -9.41
N ILE A 23 7.44 -11.98 -8.14
CA ILE A 23 8.75 -11.52 -7.64
C ILE A 23 9.84 -12.56 -7.87
N ASN A 24 9.46 -13.84 -7.90
CA ASN A 24 10.39 -14.93 -8.10
C ASN A 24 10.75 -15.14 -9.57
N ARG A 25 9.76 -15.02 -10.47
CA ARG A 25 9.94 -15.26 -11.89
C ARG A 25 10.74 -14.15 -12.59
N PHE A 26 10.65 -12.92 -12.10
CA PHE A 26 11.27 -11.76 -12.73
C PHE A 26 12.28 -11.06 -11.81
N PRO A 27 13.32 -10.39 -12.36
CA PRO A 27 14.19 -9.54 -11.56
C PRO A 27 13.38 -8.38 -10.96
N SER A 28 13.52 -8.17 -9.65
CA SER A 28 12.69 -7.23 -8.87
C SER A 28 12.74 -5.80 -9.42
N TYR A 29 13.89 -5.36 -9.95
CA TYR A 29 14.06 -4.05 -10.57
C TYR A 29 13.24 -3.90 -11.86
N THR A 30 13.46 -4.77 -12.85
CA THR A 30 12.78 -4.70 -14.15
C THR A 30 11.28 -4.86 -13.97
N LEU A 31 10.86 -5.74 -13.05
CA LEU A 31 9.45 -5.90 -12.73
C LEU A 31 8.84 -4.63 -12.12
N LEU A 32 9.47 -4.02 -11.11
CA LEU A 32 8.96 -2.77 -10.53
C LEU A 32 8.88 -1.65 -11.57
N TYR A 33 9.92 -1.51 -12.40
CA TYR A 33 9.97 -0.51 -13.47
C TYR A 33 8.84 -0.71 -14.49
N THR A 34 8.67 -1.94 -14.99
CA THR A 34 7.62 -2.26 -15.98
C THR A 34 6.21 -2.06 -15.40
N LEU A 35 5.97 -2.44 -14.15
CA LEU A 35 4.68 -2.26 -13.49
C LEU A 35 4.30 -0.78 -13.31
N GLN A 36 5.26 0.07 -12.94
CA GLN A 36 5.00 1.51 -12.77
C GLN A 36 4.71 2.20 -14.10
N TRP A 37 5.46 1.85 -15.16
CA TRP A 37 5.16 2.34 -16.50
C TRP A 37 3.82 1.83 -17.03
N LEU A 38 3.53 0.55 -16.84
CA LEU A 38 2.24 -0.03 -17.23
C LEU A 38 1.09 0.69 -16.53
N LYS A 39 1.18 0.88 -15.22
CA LYS A 39 0.21 1.66 -14.43
C LYS A 39 0.01 3.07 -14.98
N THR A 40 1.11 3.75 -15.32
CA THR A 40 1.08 5.10 -15.90
C THR A 40 0.36 5.13 -17.25
N VAL A 41 0.66 4.18 -18.14
CA VAL A 41 0.01 4.06 -19.44
C VAL A 41 -1.50 3.81 -19.29
N PHE A 42 -1.90 2.90 -18.39
CA PHE A 42 -3.32 2.65 -18.13
C PHE A 42 -4.04 3.86 -17.54
N LEU A 43 -3.38 4.65 -16.68
CA LEU A 43 -3.95 5.90 -16.15
C LEU A 43 -4.08 6.99 -17.22
N LEU A 44 -3.12 7.11 -18.14
CA LEU A 44 -3.20 8.00 -19.28
C LEU A 44 -4.33 7.59 -20.23
N LEU A 45 -4.42 6.30 -20.54
CA LEU A 45 -5.45 5.74 -21.41
C LEU A 45 -6.84 5.89 -20.79
N LEU A 46 -6.97 5.68 -19.48
CA LEU A 46 -8.20 5.93 -18.72
C LEU A 46 -8.63 7.38 -18.83
N MET A 47 -7.70 8.34 -18.69
CA MET A 47 -7.99 9.77 -18.80
C MET A 47 -8.51 10.15 -20.19
N ILE A 48 -7.85 9.66 -21.25
CA ILE A 48 -8.21 9.98 -22.65
C ILE A 48 -9.55 9.34 -23.02
N LEU A 49 -9.76 8.07 -22.65
CA LEU A 49 -10.95 7.31 -23.00
C LEU A 49 -12.10 7.48 -22.00
N PHE A 50 -11.94 8.32 -20.97
CA PHE A 50 -12.94 8.52 -19.92
C PHE A 50 -14.36 8.83 -20.45
N PRO A 51 -14.55 9.70 -21.46
CA PRO A 51 -15.89 10.00 -21.98
C PRO A 51 -16.63 8.80 -22.56
N VAL A 52 -15.88 7.84 -23.13
CA VAL A 52 -16.43 6.61 -23.72
C VAL A 52 -16.58 5.54 -22.63
N LEU A 53 -15.57 5.37 -21.78
CA LEU A 53 -15.55 4.39 -20.70
C LEU A 53 -16.60 4.65 -19.61
N SER A 54 -16.95 5.91 -19.35
CA SER A 54 -17.95 6.27 -18.33
C SER A 54 -19.33 5.69 -18.63
N THR A 55 -19.65 5.45 -19.91
CA THR A 55 -20.91 4.81 -20.32
C THR A 55 -20.89 3.29 -20.18
N ASN A 56 -19.70 2.67 -20.14
CA ASN A 56 -19.54 1.22 -20.01
C ASN A 56 -18.86 0.88 -18.68
N ILE A 57 -19.68 0.59 -17.67
CA ILE A 57 -19.21 0.30 -16.30
C ILE A 57 -18.24 -0.88 -16.23
N ILE A 58 -18.42 -1.90 -17.08
CA ILE A 58 -17.56 -3.09 -17.09
C ILE A 58 -16.17 -2.72 -17.59
N ALA A 59 -16.09 -1.91 -18.65
CA ALA A 59 -14.82 -1.43 -19.17
C ALA A 59 -14.10 -0.54 -18.15
N LEU A 60 -14.82 0.37 -17.47
CA LEU A 60 -14.26 1.21 -16.41
C LEU A 60 -13.69 0.37 -15.25
N LEU A 61 -14.43 -0.64 -14.78
CA LEU A 61 -13.99 -1.53 -13.71
C LEU A 61 -12.77 -2.36 -14.12
N THR A 62 -12.69 -2.77 -15.38
CA THR A 62 -11.54 -3.51 -15.91
C THR A 62 -10.26 -2.67 -15.85
N PHE A 63 -10.35 -1.39 -16.22
CA PHE A 63 -9.21 -0.46 -16.09
C PHE A 63 -8.76 -0.29 -14.64
N ILE A 64 -9.71 -0.06 -13.73
CA ILE A 64 -9.42 0.11 -12.30
C ILE A 64 -8.77 -1.15 -11.74
N PHE A 65 -9.30 -2.33 -12.10
CA PHE A 65 -8.74 -3.62 -11.70
C PHE A 65 -7.27 -3.76 -12.14
N VAL A 66 -6.94 -3.47 -13.40
CA VAL A 66 -5.56 -3.58 -13.90
C VAL A 66 -4.63 -2.58 -13.22
N ILE A 67 -5.07 -1.33 -13.03
CA ILE A 67 -4.31 -0.28 -12.33
C ILE A 67 -4.04 -0.72 -10.87
N SER A 68 -5.05 -1.24 -10.19
CA SER A 68 -4.95 -1.73 -8.82
C SER A 68 -4.02 -2.95 -8.71
N LEU A 69 -4.04 -3.89 -9.67
CA LEU A 69 -3.10 -5.02 -9.70
C LEU A 69 -1.65 -4.55 -9.82
N CYS A 70 -1.39 -3.64 -10.76
CA CYS A 70 -0.05 -3.08 -10.94
C CYS A 70 0.44 -2.41 -9.66
N SER A 71 -0.44 -1.70 -8.96
CA SER A 71 -0.13 -1.05 -7.68
C SER A 71 0.14 -2.08 -6.58
N GLY A 72 -0.69 -3.10 -6.46
CA GLY A 72 -0.57 -4.15 -5.45
C GLY A 72 0.72 -4.95 -5.58
N TRP A 73 1.15 -5.28 -6.81
CA TRP A 73 2.44 -5.96 -7.05
C TRP A 73 3.66 -5.05 -6.83
N SER A 74 3.51 -3.75 -7.06
CA SER A 74 4.61 -2.79 -6.91
C SER A 74 5.02 -2.57 -5.45
N ALA A 75 4.07 -2.64 -4.51
CA ALA A 75 4.33 -2.42 -3.09
C ALA A 75 5.39 -3.38 -2.50
N PRO A 76 5.23 -4.72 -2.56
CA PRO A 76 6.21 -5.65 -2.00
C PRO A 76 7.58 -5.57 -2.70
N LEU A 77 7.60 -5.21 -3.99
CA LEU A 77 8.84 -4.98 -4.72
C LEU A 77 9.61 -3.77 -4.17
N LEU A 78 8.91 -2.66 -3.91
CA LEU A 78 9.51 -1.44 -3.40
C LEU A 78 10.11 -1.65 -1.99
N TYR A 79 9.35 -2.28 -1.09
CA TYR A 79 9.83 -2.62 0.25
C TYR A 79 10.93 -3.69 0.23
N GLY A 80 10.96 -4.59 -0.75
CA GLY A 80 12.04 -5.57 -0.91
C GLY A 80 13.35 -4.97 -1.46
N ILE A 81 13.26 -3.88 -2.23
CA ILE A 81 14.42 -3.16 -2.78
C ILE A 81 15.01 -2.21 -1.73
N LEU A 82 14.19 -1.55 -0.91
CA LEU A 82 14.64 -0.54 0.06
C LEU A 82 15.80 -1.02 0.96
N PRO A 83 15.79 -2.24 1.55
CA PRO A 83 16.91 -2.74 2.33
C PRO A 83 18.17 -3.05 1.53
N ARG A 84 18.05 -3.22 0.21
CA ARG A 84 19.20 -3.44 -0.68
C ARG A 84 19.90 -2.14 -1.06
N LEU A 85 19.23 -1.00 -0.88
CA LEU A 85 19.75 0.34 -1.21
C LEU A 85 20.49 1.00 -0.04
N THR A 86 20.40 0.43 1.16
CA THR A 86 20.84 1.08 2.39
C THR A 86 21.68 0.12 3.23
N PRO A 87 22.82 0.58 3.79
CA PRO A 87 23.62 -0.21 4.74
C PRO A 87 22.78 -0.65 5.94
N LYS A 88 23.06 -1.84 6.49
CA LYS A 88 22.26 -2.46 7.57
C LYS A 88 22.08 -1.53 8.77
N GLU A 89 23.10 -0.75 9.10
CA GLU A 89 23.16 0.17 10.24
C GLU A 89 22.19 1.35 10.06
N LYS A 90 21.90 1.73 8.81
CA LYS A 90 21.01 2.85 8.48
C LYS A 90 19.60 2.40 8.10
N LEU A 91 19.34 1.09 8.00
CA LEU A 91 18.04 0.55 7.57
C LEU A 91 16.87 1.06 8.37
N VAL A 92 16.98 1.04 9.71
CA VAL A 92 15.92 1.52 10.59
C VAL A 92 15.65 3.01 10.33
N LYS A 93 16.69 3.83 10.21
CA LYS A 93 16.56 5.27 9.94
C LYS A 93 15.90 5.53 8.58
N VAL A 94 16.34 4.86 7.52
CA VAL A 94 15.77 5.04 6.17
C VAL A 94 14.33 4.55 6.11
N ASN A 95 14.03 3.39 6.70
CA ASN A 95 12.67 2.86 6.75
C ASN A 95 11.72 3.79 7.53
N SER A 96 12.19 4.37 8.65
CA SER A 96 11.41 5.34 9.42
C SER A 96 11.14 6.61 8.62
N ILE A 97 12.15 7.19 7.95
CA ILE A 97 11.96 8.38 7.10
C ILE A 97 10.97 8.07 5.98
N PHE A 98 11.15 6.95 5.28
CA PHE A 98 10.26 6.52 4.19
C PHE A 98 8.81 6.37 4.69
N SER A 99 8.63 5.67 5.81
CA SER A 99 7.31 5.46 6.42
C SER A 99 6.66 6.78 6.84
N PHE A 100 7.42 7.67 7.51
CA PHE A 100 6.92 8.97 7.95
C PHE A 100 6.51 9.85 6.76
N SER A 101 7.32 9.89 5.70
CA SER A 101 6.98 10.60 4.46
C SER A 101 5.72 10.03 3.82
N THR A 102 5.59 8.71 3.73
CA THR A 102 4.39 8.09 3.15
C THR A 102 3.13 8.39 3.96
N GLN A 103 3.21 8.38 5.29
CA GLN A 103 2.06 8.71 6.16
C GLN A 103 1.63 10.17 6.03
N ILE A 104 2.57 11.11 5.90
CA ILE A 104 2.23 12.52 5.63
C ILE A 104 1.54 12.66 4.28
N VAL A 105 2.10 12.04 3.24
CA VAL A 105 1.51 12.08 1.90
C VAL A 105 0.09 11.49 1.92
N GLN A 106 -0.13 10.39 2.63
CA GLN A 106 -1.46 9.80 2.78
C GLN A 106 -2.41 10.73 3.54
N ALA A 107 -2.00 11.29 4.68
CA ALA A 107 -2.82 12.24 5.44
C ALA A 107 -3.25 13.44 4.58
N VAL A 108 -2.34 13.98 3.78
CA VAL A 108 -2.67 15.07 2.84
C VAL A 108 -3.59 14.58 1.73
N ALA A 109 -3.31 13.41 1.14
CA ALA A 109 -4.11 12.86 0.05
C ALA A 109 -5.56 12.62 0.46
N TYR A 110 -5.81 11.95 1.59
CA TYR A 110 -7.17 11.67 2.04
C TYR A 110 -7.95 12.95 2.41
N SER A 111 -7.32 13.95 3.00
CA SER A 111 -7.99 15.22 3.33
C SER A 111 -8.24 16.12 2.13
N PHE A 112 -7.25 16.28 1.24
CA PHE A 112 -7.25 17.36 0.26
C PHE A 112 -7.59 16.92 -1.16
N THR A 113 -7.58 15.62 -1.49
CA THR A 113 -7.86 15.16 -2.87
C THR A 113 -9.25 15.59 -3.32
N SER A 114 -10.28 15.44 -2.48
CA SER A 114 -11.64 15.87 -2.83
C SER A 114 -11.74 17.38 -3.08
N ILE A 115 -11.06 18.17 -2.25
CA ILE A 115 -11.00 19.64 -2.40
C ILE A 115 -10.29 20.00 -3.71
N VAL A 116 -9.16 19.37 -4.01
CA VAL A 116 -8.43 19.58 -5.27
C VAL A 116 -9.32 19.25 -6.46
N VAL A 117 -10.00 18.09 -6.46
CA VAL A 117 -10.90 17.69 -7.54
C VAL A 117 -12.05 18.68 -7.73
N LEU A 118 -12.63 19.21 -6.64
CA LEU A 118 -13.69 20.22 -6.71
C LEU A 118 -13.21 21.57 -7.26
N LEU A 119 -11.99 22.00 -6.92
CA LEU A 119 -11.45 23.31 -7.31
C LEU A 119 -10.94 23.35 -8.75
N ILE A 120 -10.21 22.32 -9.19
CA ILE A 120 -9.56 22.31 -10.51
C ILE A 120 -10.22 21.35 -11.51
N GLY A 121 -11.20 20.56 -11.07
CA GLY A 121 -11.92 19.58 -11.89
C GLY A 121 -11.19 18.24 -12.02
N ALA A 122 -11.98 17.16 -12.18
CA ALA A 122 -11.46 15.79 -12.27
C ALA A 122 -10.44 15.59 -13.39
N THR A 123 -10.67 16.16 -14.57
CA THR A 123 -9.74 16.05 -15.71
C THR A 123 -8.38 16.65 -15.40
N SER A 124 -8.34 17.87 -14.85
CA SER A 124 -7.09 18.54 -14.49
C SER A 124 -6.35 17.79 -13.38
N THR A 125 -7.07 17.26 -12.39
CA THR A 125 -6.48 16.44 -11.33
C THR A 125 -5.85 15.16 -11.91
N LEU A 126 -6.54 14.47 -12.83
CA LEU A 126 -6.00 13.29 -13.51
C LEU A 126 -4.77 13.63 -14.37
N MET A 127 -4.75 14.79 -15.04
CA MET A 127 -3.58 15.25 -15.79
C MET A 127 -2.38 15.46 -14.87
N ILE A 128 -2.56 16.18 -13.75
CA ILE A 128 -1.51 16.41 -12.76
C ILE A 128 -1.00 15.07 -12.18
N ASN A 129 -1.90 14.15 -11.83
CA ASN A 129 -1.54 12.81 -11.36
C ASN A 129 -0.68 12.06 -12.38
N ASN A 130 -1.05 12.08 -13.66
CA ASN A 130 -0.27 11.43 -14.71
C ASN A 130 1.12 12.07 -14.88
N ILE A 131 1.22 13.40 -14.85
CA ILE A 131 2.50 14.11 -14.90
C ILE A 131 3.40 13.71 -13.73
N LEU A 132 2.87 13.73 -12.51
CA LEU A 132 3.57 13.29 -11.30
C LEU A 132 4.02 11.82 -11.38
N MET A 133 3.17 10.95 -11.91
CA MET A 133 3.49 9.52 -12.10
C MET A 133 4.65 9.33 -13.08
N ILE A 134 4.67 10.09 -14.17
CA ILE A 134 5.78 10.08 -15.15
C ILE A 134 7.08 10.55 -14.48
N PHE A 135 7.04 11.68 -13.74
CA PHE A 135 8.19 12.14 -12.97
C PHE A 135 8.66 11.09 -11.96
N GLY A 136 7.73 10.43 -11.26
CA GLY A 136 8.03 9.33 -10.35
C GLY A 136 8.71 8.15 -11.04
N CYS A 137 8.24 7.76 -12.22
CA CYS A 137 8.86 6.70 -13.02
C CYS A 137 10.29 7.07 -13.47
N ILE A 138 10.51 8.33 -13.87
CA ILE A 138 11.84 8.83 -14.25
C ILE A 138 12.77 8.87 -13.05
N ALA A 139 12.31 9.38 -11.90
CA ALA A 139 13.09 9.42 -10.66
C ALA A 139 13.45 8.02 -10.19
N LEU A 140 12.50 7.07 -10.24
CA LEU A 140 12.73 5.67 -9.91
C LEU A 140 13.74 5.04 -10.86
N HIS A 141 13.67 5.35 -12.16
CA HIS A 141 14.64 4.87 -13.14
C HIS A 141 16.05 5.35 -12.80
N PHE A 142 16.23 6.65 -12.54
CA PHE A 142 17.55 7.21 -12.22
C PHE A 142 18.10 6.68 -10.89
N SER A 143 17.25 6.63 -9.85
CA SER A 143 17.65 6.18 -8.51
C SER A 143 18.06 4.71 -8.49
N LEU A 144 17.43 3.86 -9.30
CA LEU A 144 17.69 2.41 -9.31
C LEU A 144 18.67 1.96 -10.41
N ARG A 145 18.97 2.82 -11.41
CA ARG A 145 19.92 2.50 -12.49
C ARG A 145 21.32 2.20 -11.97
N SER A 146 21.75 2.84 -10.88
CA SER A 146 23.07 2.60 -10.28
C SER A 146 23.21 1.19 -9.67
N ILE A 147 22.10 0.54 -9.30
CA ILE A 147 22.09 -0.76 -8.60
C ILE A 147 21.92 -1.93 -9.57
N HIS A 148 21.29 -1.72 -10.73
CA HIS A 148 21.11 -2.78 -11.73
C HIS A 148 22.44 -3.27 -12.32
N THR A 149 23.42 -2.37 -12.46
CA THR A 149 24.73 -2.66 -13.07
C THR A 149 25.61 -3.59 -12.22
N GLU A 150 25.45 -3.61 -10.89
CA GLU A 150 26.33 -4.41 -10.02
C GLU A 150 25.99 -5.91 -9.93
N ARG A 151 24.78 -6.36 -10.31
CA ARG A 151 24.29 -7.72 -9.95
C ARG A 151 23.74 -8.59 -11.08
N ILE A 152 23.84 -8.19 -12.34
CA ILE A 152 23.67 -9.15 -13.46
C ILE A 152 24.80 -10.22 -13.45
N ALA A 153 25.87 -9.99 -12.69
CA ALA A 153 27.00 -10.91 -12.54
C ALA A 153 26.73 -12.16 -11.67
N ASP A 154 25.70 -12.19 -10.82
CA ASP A 154 25.40 -13.35 -9.97
C ASP A 154 24.16 -14.11 -10.48
N SER A 155 24.38 -15.34 -10.92
CA SER A 155 23.42 -16.21 -11.63
C SER A 155 22.13 -16.52 -10.85
N PRO A 156 21.06 -17.00 -11.54
CA PRO A 156 19.76 -17.29 -10.94
C PRO A 156 19.80 -18.69 -10.29
N SER A 157 20.27 -18.79 -9.04
CA SER A 157 20.13 -20.05 -8.31
C SER A 157 18.67 -20.31 -7.94
N SER A 158 18.24 -21.55 -8.19
CA SER A 158 16.94 -22.19 -7.90
C SER A 158 15.99 -21.40 -6.99
N LYS A 159 15.18 -20.57 -7.63
CA LYS A 159 14.28 -19.62 -7.00
C LYS A 159 13.01 -20.28 -6.41
N SER A 160 12.60 -21.45 -6.91
CA SER A 160 11.36 -22.13 -6.47
C SER A 160 11.47 -22.80 -5.10
N THR A 161 12.65 -23.28 -4.71
CA THR A 161 12.88 -23.97 -3.42
C THR A 161 12.79 -23.03 -2.22
N VAL A 162 13.20 -21.76 -2.38
CA VAL A 162 13.22 -20.76 -1.29
C VAL A 162 11.82 -20.37 -0.81
N LEU A 163 10.81 -20.35 -1.69
CA LEU A 163 9.42 -20.07 -1.28
C LEU A 163 8.79 -21.25 -0.56
N LEU A 164 9.01 -22.47 -1.06
CA LEU A 164 8.56 -23.69 -0.39
C LEU A 164 9.16 -23.78 1.02
N GLU A 165 10.42 -23.38 1.20
CA GLU A 165 11.04 -23.28 2.52
C GLU A 165 10.41 -22.21 3.41
N GLY A 166 10.09 -21.02 2.89
CA GLY A 166 9.42 -19.96 3.63
C GLY A 166 8.01 -20.33 4.09
N TRP A 167 7.20 -20.91 3.22
CA TRP A 167 5.87 -21.43 3.57
C TRP A 167 5.96 -22.62 4.52
N LYS A 168 6.91 -23.53 4.29
CA LYS A 168 7.16 -24.68 5.19
C LYS A 168 7.56 -24.21 6.59
N LEU A 169 8.45 -23.22 6.71
CA LEU A 169 8.83 -22.61 7.99
C LEU A 169 7.66 -21.95 8.71
N LEU A 170 6.79 -21.25 7.97
CA LEU A 170 5.59 -20.61 8.50
C LEU A 170 4.61 -21.65 9.05
N PHE A 171 4.38 -22.74 8.31
CA PHE A 171 3.47 -23.80 8.76
C PHE A 171 4.07 -24.71 9.84
N GLN A 172 5.40 -24.84 9.91
CA GLN A 172 6.09 -25.64 10.93
C GLN A 172 6.21 -24.92 12.28
N ASN A 173 6.36 -23.60 12.30
CA ASN A 173 6.49 -22.84 13.54
C ASN A 173 5.14 -22.31 14.02
N PRO A 174 4.58 -22.85 15.12
CA PRO A 174 3.26 -22.46 15.61
C PRO A 174 3.19 -20.97 16.00
N SER A 175 4.26 -20.40 16.57
CA SER A 175 4.31 -18.98 16.93
C SER A 175 4.26 -18.06 15.71
N LEU A 176 5.02 -18.38 14.65
CA LEU A 176 4.99 -17.63 13.40
C LEU A 176 3.62 -17.71 12.73
N ARG A 177 3.04 -18.92 12.70
CA ARG A 177 1.70 -19.13 12.16
C ARG A 177 0.64 -18.31 12.87
N THR A 178 0.67 -18.25 14.20
CA THR A 178 -0.26 -17.41 14.99
C THR A 178 -0.11 -15.94 14.65
N VAL A 179 1.13 -15.43 14.60
CA VAL A 179 1.39 -14.03 14.22
C VAL A 179 0.89 -13.74 12.82
N THR A 180 1.13 -14.63 11.86
CA THR A 180 0.62 -14.47 10.48
C THR A 180 -0.91 -14.47 10.44
N TYR A 181 -1.59 -15.34 11.18
CA TYR A 181 -3.06 -15.31 11.21
C TYR A 181 -3.61 -14.04 11.84
N MET A 182 -2.98 -13.54 12.92
CA MET A 182 -3.36 -12.27 13.53
C MET A 182 -3.20 -11.12 12.52
N ASP A 183 -2.06 -11.04 11.83
CA ASP A 183 -1.76 -10.01 10.84
C ASP A 183 -2.70 -10.06 9.61
N LEU A 184 -3.03 -11.28 9.14
CA LEU A 184 -4.01 -11.46 8.07
C LEU A 184 -5.39 -10.93 8.49
N ILE A 185 -5.91 -11.38 9.63
CA ILE A 185 -7.23 -10.95 10.13
C ILE A 185 -7.28 -9.43 10.32
N GLU A 186 -6.23 -8.85 10.92
CA GLU A 186 -6.11 -7.41 11.11
C GLU A 186 -6.12 -6.66 9.78
N THR A 187 -5.32 -7.12 8.80
CA THR A 187 -5.25 -6.50 7.48
C THR A 187 -6.59 -6.59 6.73
N PHE A 188 -7.27 -7.73 6.80
CA PHE A 188 -8.59 -7.92 6.19
C PHE A 188 -9.63 -7.00 6.83
N ALA A 189 -9.72 -7.01 8.15
CA ALA A 189 -10.65 -6.17 8.90
C ALA A 189 -10.39 -4.69 8.62
N GLY A 190 -9.13 -4.25 8.72
CA GLY A 190 -8.73 -2.87 8.48
C GLY A 190 -9.04 -2.39 7.06
N THR A 191 -8.78 -3.22 6.05
CA THR A 191 -9.03 -2.84 4.64
C THR A 191 -10.53 -2.69 4.35
N ILE A 192 -11.36 -3.60 4.84
CA ILE A 192 -12.82 -3.54 4.69
C ILE A 192 -13.39 -2.35 5.46
N TRP A 193 -12.86 -2.11 6.67
CA TRP A 193 -13.27 -1.01 7.54
C TRP A 193 -13.03 0.35 6.89
N ILE A 194 -11.77 0.64 6.55
CA ILE A 194 -11.34 1.91 5.95
C ILE A 194 -12.09 2.17 4.63
N GLY A 195 -12.23 1.16 3.78
CA GLY A 195 -12.81 1.31 2.45
C GLY A 195 -14.34 1.36 2.46
N ALA A 196 -14.99 0.27 2.85
CA ALA A 196 -16.42 0.08 2.65
C ALA A 196 -17.26 0.56 3.84
N ILE A 197 -16.89 0.18 5.07
CA ILE A 197 -17.70 0.43 6.26
C ILE A 197 -17.70 1.92 6.61
N THR A 198 -16.54 2.55 6.71
CA THR A 198 -16.45 3.99 7.02
C THR A 198 -17.16 4.84 5.97
N MET A 199 -17.05 4.49 4.69
CA MET A 199 -17.73 5.22 3.61
C MET A 199 -19.26 5.07 3.71
N ALA A 200 -19.74 3.87 3.97
CA ALA A 200 -21.17 3.62 4.20
C ALA A 200 -21.66 4.34 5.46
N TYR A 201 -20.90 4.33 6.56
CA TYR A 201 -21.25 5.01 7.80
C TYR A 201 -21.40 6.53 7.60
N VAL A 202 -20.45 7.16 6.92
CA VAL A 202 -20.49 8.60 6.61
C VAL A 202 -21.71 8.97 5.76
N THR A 203 -21.99 8.18 4.71
CA THR A 203 -23.02 8.52 3.73
C THR A 203 -24.43 8.12 4.17
N THR A 204 -24.59 6.97 4.82
CA THR A 204 -25.91 6.39 5.16
C THR A 204 -26.36 6.67 6.59
N ILE A 205 -25.44 6.79 7.55
CA ILE A 205 -25.78 6.99 8.97
C ILE A 205 -25.58 8.45 9.37
N LEU A 206 -24.40 9.00 9.12
CA LEU A 206 -24.10 10.40 9.43
C LEU A 206 -24.77 11.39 8.46
N HIS A 207 -25.22 10.93 7.30
CA HIS A 207 -25.79 11.76 6.22
C HIS A 207 -24.89 12.95 5.87
N LYS A 208 -23.57 12.73 5.88
CA LYS A 208 -22.54 13.71 5.55
C LYS A 208 -21.98 13.46 4.15
N GLY A 209 -21.32 14.46 3.58
CA GLY A 209 -20.67 14.33 2.28
C GLY A 209 -19.43 13.43 2.33
N GLU A 210 -19.01 12.97 1.16
CA GLU A 210 -17.88 12.03 0.98
C GLU A 210 -16.54 12.59 1.50
N GLU A 211 -16.42 13.91 1.65
CA GLU A 211 -15.27 14.57 2.27
C GLU A 211 -15.00 14.11 3.71
N TRP A 212 -16.04 13.74 4.46
CA TRP A 212 -15.89 13.27 5.84
C TRP A 212 -15.20 11.90 5.92
N TRP A 213 -15.35 11.06 4.90
CA TRP A 213 -14.59 9.82 4.80
C TRP A 213 -13.08 10.12 4.67
N GLY A 214 -12.73 11.15 3.90
CA GLY A 214 -11.37 11.66 3.80
C GLY A 214 -10.82 12.15 5.14
N TYR A 215 -11.59 12.95 5.87
CA TYR A 215 -11.19 13.48 7.19
C TYR A 215 -10.97 12.37 8.23
N ILE A 216 -11.83 11.36 8.29
CA ILE A 216 -11.67 10.21 9.20
C ILE A 216 -10.36 9.47 8.90
N ASN A 217 -10.06 9.21 7.63
CA ASN A 217 -8.82 8.53 7.25
C ASN A 217 -7.58 9.38 7.53
N THR A 218 -7.68 10.71 7.41
CA THR A 218 -6.58 11.60 7.82
C THR A 218 -6.33 11.54 9.31
N SER A 219 -7.38 11.51 10.15
CA SER A 219 -7.22 11.31 11.60
C SER A 219 -6.51 9.99 11.92
N TYR A 220 -6.78 8.92 11.17
CA TYR A 220 -6.04 7.66 11.29
C TYR A 220 -4.54 7.86 11.03
N TYR A 221 -4.14 8.48 9.91
CA TYR A 221 -2.72 8.71 9.61
C TYR A 221 -2.04 9.69 10.58
N VAL A 222 -2.74 10.71 11.07
CA VAL A 222 -2.23 11.58 12.13
C VAL A 222 -2.03 10.79 13.43
N GLY A 223 -2.98 9.91 13.76
CA GLY A 223 -2.89 8.99 14.89
C GLY A 223 -1.68 8.04 14.78
N THR A 224 -1.40 7.48 13.60
CA THR A 224 -0.23 6.62 13.39
C THR A 224 1.09 7.39 13.50
N LEU A 225 1.14 8.65 13.06
CA LEU A 225 2.30 9.51 13.25
C LEU A 225 2.58 9.78 14.74
N ILE A 226 1.54 10.14 15.51
CA ILE A 226 1.64 10.37 16.95
C ILE A 226 2.01 9.07 17.67
N GLY A 227 1.37 7.96 17.32
CA GLY A 227 1.67 6.63 17.87
C GLY A 227 3.10 6.19 17.60
N GLY A 228 3.64 6.48 16.40
CA GLY A 228 5.03 6.23 16.06
C GLY A 228 6.02 7.04 16.92
N LEU A 229 5.71 8.31 17.19
CA LEU A 229 6.53 9.15 18.08
C LEU A 229 6.49 8.64 19.53
N LEU A 230 5.33 8.23 20.02
CA LEU A 230 5.18 7.63 21.35
C LEU A 230 5.92 6.29 21.46
N ALA A 231 5.80 5.43 20.44
CA ALA A 231 6.51 4.16 20.36
C ALA A 231 8.03 4.35 20.33
N TRP A 232 8.52 5.37 19.63
CA TRP A 232 9.94 5.73 19.64
C TRP A 232 10.41 6.14 21.04
N LYS A 233 9.64 7.00 21.72
CA LYS A 233 9.93 7.42 23.11
C LYS A 233 9.93 6.24 24.09
N MET A 234 9.09 5.24 23.86
CA MET A 234 8.95 4.04 24.72
C MET A 234 9.72 2.82 24.18
N SER A 235 10.59 2.99 23.18
CA SER A 235 11.19 1.88 22.43
C SER A 235 11.95 0.88 23.31
N SER A 236 12.70 1.35 24.30
CA SER A 236 13.42 0.49 25.26
C SER A 236 12.46 -0.42 26.06
N TYR A 237 11.31 0.10 26.48
CA TYR A 237 10.30 -0.70 27.20
C TYR A 237 9.63 -1.72 26.29
N ILE A 238 9.29 -1.32 25.06
CA ILE A 238 8.66 -2.19 24.05
C ILE A 238 9.60 -3.33 23.68
N GLN A 239 10.88 -3.07 23.44
CA GLN A 239 11.86 -4.10 23.08
C GLN A 239 12.03 -5.14 24.20
N ASN A 240 12.01 -4.71 25.46
CA ASN A 240 12.13 -5.61 26.61
C ASN A 240 10.86 -6.45 26.88
N ASN A 241 9.69 -6.05 26.35
CA ASN A 241 8.40 -6.69 26.61
C ASN A 241 7.52 -6.84 25.34
N LEU A 242 8.14 -7.16 24.19
CA LEU A 242 7.51 -7.15 22.85
C LEU A 242 6.11 -7.77 22.81
N ILE A 243 5.97 -9.01 23.27
CA ILE A 243 4.69 -9.74 23.22
C ILE A 243 3.62 -9.04 24.06
N ARG A 244 3.96 -8.57 25.26
CA ARG A 244 3.01 -7.87 26.14
C ARG A 244 2.59 -6.53 25.52
N SER A 245 3.54 -5.78 24.98
CA SER A 245 3.26 -4.49 24.32
C SER A 245 2.36 -4.67 23.09
N MET A 246 2.61 -5.69 22.26
CA MET A 246 1.74 -6.01 21.12
C MET A 246 0.33 -6.39 21.58
N SER A 247 0.19 -7.28 22.55
CA SER A 247 -1.13 -7.70 23.06
C SER A 247 -1.93 -6.55 23.67
N ILE A 248 -1.29 -5.69 24.47
CA ILE A 248 -1.95 -4.50 25.06
C ILE A 248 -2.38 -3.54 23.95
N GLY A 249 -1.52 -3.30 22.96
CA GLY A 249 -1.82 -2.45 21.80
C GLY A 249 -3.03 -2.95 21.03
N SER A 250 -3.07 -4.24 20.69
CA SER A 250 -4.20 -4.86 19.98
C SER A 250 -5.50 -4.82 20.81
N LEU A 251 -5.42 -5.01 22.13
CA LEU A 251 -6.57 -4.89 23.04
C LEU A 251 -7.13 -3.46 23.04
N ILE A 252 -6.28 -2.45 23.19
CA ILE A 252 -6.68 -1.04 23.15
C ILE A 252 -7.32 -0.72 21.80
N PHE A 253 -6.69 -1.14 20.70
CA PHE A 253 -7.22 -0.95 19.35
C PHE A 253 -8.60 -1.60 19.18
N SER A 254 -8.78 -2.83 19.67
CA SER A 254 -10.07 -3.52 19.62
C SER A 254 -11.15 -2.82 20.45
N ILE A 255 -10.83 -2.33 21.65
CA ILE A 255 -11.78 -1.61 22.51
C ILE A 255 -12.20 -0.30 21.84
N LEU A 256 -11.24 0.47 21.32
CA LEU A 256 -11.52 1.73 20.63
C LEU A 256 -12.36 1.51 19.36
N THR A 257 -12.08 0.44 18.61
CA THR A 257 -12.85 0.09 17.41
C THR A 257 -14.27 -0.37 17.75
N PHE A 258 -14.47 -1.06 18.88
CA PHE A 258 -15.81 -1.46 19.33
C PHE A 258 -16.65 -0.27 19.84
N LEU A 259 -15.99 0.76 20.39
CA LEU A 259 -16.65 1.98 20.86
C LEU A 259 -16.99 2.97 19.73
N TYR A 260 -16.34 2.83 18.58
CA TYR A 260 -16.61 3.60 17.37
C TYR A 260 -17.90 3.12 16.70
#